data_AF-A0AAV6C183-F1
#
_entry.id   AF-A0AAV6C183-F1
#
_cell.length_a   1.000
_cell.length_b   1.000
_cell.length_c   1.000
_cell.angle_alpha   90.00
_cell.angle_beta   90.00
_cell.angle_gamma   90.00
#
_symmetry.space_group_name_H-M   'P 1'
#
loop_
_entity.id
_entity.type
_entity.pdbx_description
1 polymer ?
#
loop_
_entity_poly.entity_id
_entity_poly.type
_entity_poly.pdbx_seq_one_letter_code
_entity_poly.pdbx_strand_id
1 'polypeptide(L)'
;VVVYIRELLRRAGYDVHTSNNLRDGLILMQVTRFNLLLLGADIPASPAIDKAFRTASGGIPVIELGSEFSTLEAGEATKDLLDKVAACLHSCPVA
;
A
#
# COMPACT_ATOMS: atom_id res chain seq x y z
N VAL A 1 -6.93 0.42 -11.52
CA VAL A 1 -7.13 -0.19 -10.19
C VAL A 1 -6.87 0.76 -9.02
N VAL A 2 -5.84 1.61 -9.03
CA VAL A 2 -5.52 2.56 -7.92
C VAL A 2 -6.72 3.41 -7.48
N VAL A 3 -7.51 3.95 -8.42
CA VAL A 3 -8.71 4.76 -8.10
C VAL A 3 -9.76 3.94 -7.34
N TYR A 4 -9.98 2.69 -7.75
CA TYR A 4 -10.92 1.78 -7.11
C TYR A 4 -10.50 1.44 -5.67
N ILE A 5 -9.24 1.04 -5.48
CA ILE A 5 -8.70 0.72 -4.15
C ILE A 5 -8.75 1.94 -3.23
N ARG A 6 -8.37 3.12 -3.75
CA ARG A 6 -8.42 4.38 -3.00
C ARG A 6 -9.84 4.67 -2.51
N GLU A 7 -10.83 4.55 -3.40
CA GLU A 7 -12.22 4.81 -3.04
C GLU A 7 -12.76 3.76 -2.06
N LEU A 8 -12.44 2.48 -2.27
CA LEU A 8 -12.80 1.39 -1.37
C LEU A 8 -12.28 1.64 0.06
N LEU A 9 -10.99 1.91 0.20
CA LEU A 9 -10.36 2.13 1.50
C LEU A 9 -10.88 3.40 2.17
N ARG A 10 -11.14 4.47 1.41
CA ARG A 10 -11.77 5.68 1.95
C ARG A 10 -13.18 5.44 2.47
N ARG A 11 -13.99 4.64 1.76
CA ARG A 11 -15.32 4.24 2.23
C ARG A 11 -15.26 3.39 3.49
N ALA A 12 -14.19 2.62 3.68
CA ALA A 12 -13.94 1.87 4.91
C ALA A 12 -13.38 2.75 6.07
N GLY A 13 -13.21 4.06 5.86
CA GLY A 13 -12.79 5.02 6.89
C GLY A 13 -11.29 5.25 6.98
N TYR A 14 -10.49 4.69 6.07
CA TYR A 14 -9.04 4.94 6.03
C TYR A 14 -8.72 6.26 5.34
N ASP A 15 -7.71 6.97 5.84
CA ASP A 15 -7.07 8.06 5.11
C ASP A 15 -6.06 7.48 4.11
N VAL A 16 -6.20 7.87 2.83
CA VAL A 16 -5.49 7.22 1.72
C VAL A 16 -4.84 8.24 0.82
N HIS A 17 -3.52 8.11 0.73
CA HIS A 17 -2.65 8.79 -0.22
C HIS A 17 -2.20 7.80 -1.29
N THR A 18 -2.12 8.26 -2.54
CA THR A 18 -1.72 7.42 -3.68
C THR A 18 -0.63 8.11 -4.47
N SER A 19 0.35 7.32 -4.93
CA SER A 19 1.36 7.74 -5.90
C SER A 19 1.39 6.73 -7.04
N ASN A 20 1.71 7.20 -8.24
CA ASN A 20 1.86 6.35 -9.43
C ASN A 20 3.32 5.95 -9.69
N ASN A 21 4.28 6.39 -8.85
CA ASN A 21 5.67 6.01 -8.95
C ASN A 21 6.36 5.95 -7.57
N LEU A 22 7.46 5.20 -7.50
CA LEU A 22 8.15 4.93 -6.25
C LEU A 22 8.89 6.15 -5.68
N ARG A 23 9.34 7.07 -6.54
CA ARG A 23 10.03 8.30 -6.13
C ARG A 23 9.10 9.24 -5.38
N ASP A 24 7.91 9.48 -5.91
CA ASP A 24 6.91 10.33 -5.25
C ASP A 24 6.35 9.63 -4.01
N GLY A 25 6.24 8.30 -4.03
CA GLY A 25 5.90 7.50 -2.86
C GLY A 25 6.93 7.67 -1.72
N LEU A 26 8.23 7.65 -2.06
CA LEU A 26 9.31 7.95 -1.12
C LEU A 26 9.19 9.34 -0.50
N ILE A 27 8.91 10.36 -1.31
CA ILE A 27 8.71 11.73 -0.81
C ILE A 27 7.54 11.79 0.16
N LEU A 28 6.40 11.16 -0.19
CA LEU A 28 5.23 11.08 0.68
C LEU A 28 5.57 10.43 2.02
N MET A 29 6.32 9.33 2.03
CA MET A 29 6.73 8.64 3.25
C MET A 29 7.64 9.50 4.15
N GLN A 30 8.38 10.45 3.58
CA GLN A 30 9.25 11.35 4.34
C GLN A 30 8.47 12.50 4.99
N VAL A 31 7.37 12.93 4.38
CA VAL A 31 6.57 14.08 4.86
C VAL A 31 5.32 13.65 5.61
N THR A 32 4.97 12.37 5.59
CA THR A 32 3.76 11.82 6.22
C THR A 32 4.07 10.47 6.85
N ARG A 33 3.60 10.27 8.09
CA ARG A 33 3.76 9.00 8.79
C ARG A 33 2.62 8.06 8.40
N PHE A 34 2.92 7.02 7.65
CA PHE A 34 1.94 5.99 7.27
C PHE A 34 1.96 4.81 8.23
N ASN A 35 0.79 4.25 8.50
CA ASN A 35 0.64 3.03 9.29
C ASN A 35 0.70 1.75 8.45
N LEU A 36 0.55 1.87 7.12
CA LEU A 36 0.54 0.76 6.18
C LEU A 36 0.87 1.28 4.77
N LEU A 37 1.63 0.53 4.00
CA LEU A 37 1.88 0.78 2.58
C LEU A 37 1.20 -0.29 1.73
N LEU A 38 0.50 0.12 0.67
CA LEU A 38 0.04 -0.77 -0.38
C LEU A 38 0.90 -0.53 -1.62
N LEU A 39 1.59 -1.58 -2.08
CA LEU A 39 2.46 -1.53 -3.25
C LEU A 39 1.80 -2.29 -4.40
N GLY A 40 1.62 -1.63 -5.55
CA GLY A 40 1.19 -2.32 -6.76
C GLY A 40 2.28 -3.24 -7.30
N ALA A 41 1.90 -4.30 -8.02
CA ALA A 41 2.82 -5.12 -8.77
C ALA A 41 3.61 -4.28 -9.80
N ASP A 42 4.84 -4.71 -10.06
CA ASP A 42 5.67 -4.26 -11.19
C ASP A 42 5.87 -2.74 -11.28
N ILE A 43 5.99 -2.03 -10.15
CA ILE A 43 6.33 -0.61 -10.18
C ILE A 43 7.79 -0.47 -10.65
N PRO A 44 8.04 0.10 -11.84
CA PRO A 44 9.39 0.22 -12.35
C PRO A 44 10.16 1.24 -11.53
N ALA A 45 11.32 0.83 -11.02
CA ALA A 45 12.22 1.67 -10.26
C ALA A 45 13.67 1.28 -10.52
N SER A 46 14.58 2.24 -10.35
CA SER A 46 16.00 1.92 -10.37
C SER A 46 16.39 1.20 -9.07
N PRO A 47 17.45 0.37 -9.08
CA PRO A 47 17.89 -0.35 -7.88
C PRO A 47 18.17 0.57 -6.68
N ALA A 48 18.62 1.81 -6.95
CA ALA A 48 18.85 2.82 -5.92
C ALA A 48 17.55 3.31 -5.27
N ILE A 49 16.49 3.53 -6.06
CA ILE A 49 15.19 3.98 -5.56
C ILE A 49 14.50 2.83 -4.81
N ASP A 50 14.58 1.61 -5.31
CA ASP A 50 14.06 0.42 -4.61
C ASP A 50 14.70 0.23 -3.24
N LYS A 51 16.04 0.31 -3.18
CA LYS A 51 16.77 0.20 -1.92
C LYS A 51 16.36 1.30 -0.94
N ALA A 52 16.25 2.53 -1.42
CA ALA A 52 15.82 3.66 -0.59
C ALA A 52 14.39 3.45 -0.07
N PHE A 53 13.47 2.98 -0.91
CA PHE A 53 12.09 2.69 -0.54
C PHE A 53 12.01 1.61 0.53
N ARG A 54 12.68 0.47 0.32
CA ARG A 54 12.72 -0.63 1.31
C ARG A 54 13.34 -0.21 2.64
N THR A 55 14.32 0.71 2.60
CA THR A 55 14.93 1.27 3.81
C THR A 55 13.94 2.19 4.54
N ALA A 56 13.28 3.08 3.80
CA ALA A 56 12.27 3.99 4.36
C ALA A 56 11.04 3.25 4.88
N SER A 57 10.70 2.09 4.31
CA SER A 57 9.58 1.24 4.74
C SER A 57 9.92 0.32 5.92
N GLY A 58 11.16 0.30 6.41
CA GLY A 58 11.67 -0.73 7.35
C GLY A 58 10.92 -0.89 8.68
N GLY A 59 9.99 0.01 9.01
CA GLY A 59 9.11 -0.10 10.18
C GLY A 59 7.62 0.03 9.87
N ILE A 60 7.23 0.05 8.59
CA ILE A 60 5.84 0.17 8.15
C ILE A 60 5.45 -1.13 7.45
N PRO A 61 4.35 -1.79 7.85
CA PRO A 61 3.90 -2.99 7.14
C PRO A 61 3.61 -2.65 5.67
N VAL A 62 3.98 -3.57 4.78
CA VAL A 62 3.79 -3.43 3.33
C VAL A 62 2.93 -4.59 2.84
N ILE A 63 1.85 -4.28 2.14
CA ILE A 63 1.04 -5.25 1.40
C ILE A 63 1.37 -5.07 -0.09
N GLU A 64 1.96 -6.09 -0.69
CA GLU A 64 2.16 -6.16 -2.14
C GLU A 64 0.88 -6.70 -2.79
N LEU A 65 0.32 -5.92 -3.70
CA LEU A 65 -0.81 -6.32 -4.55
C LEU A 65 -0.23 -7.10 -5.73
N GLY A 66 -0.52 -8.40 -5.80
CA GLY A 66 -0.10 -9.23 -6.92
C GLY A 66 -0.66 -8.75 -8.25
N SER A 67 0.00 -9.12 -9.34
CA SER A 67 -0.39 -8.76 -10.72
C SER A 67 -1.82 -9.21 -11.07
N GLU A 68 -2.26 -10.30 -10.44
CA GLU A 68 -3.58 -10.90 -10.56
C GLU A 68 -4.69 -10.09 -9.89
N PHE A 69 -4.37 -9.11 -9.03
CA PHE A 69 -5.38 -8.34 -8.31
C PHE A 69 -6.38 -7.65 -9.23
N SER A 70 -5.95 -7.24 -10.43
CA SER A 70 -6.82 -6.63 -11.44
C SER A 70 -7.75 -7.63 -12.15
N THR A 71 -7.48 -8.92 -11.99
CA THR A 71 -8.19 -10.03 -12.67
C THR A 71 -9.09 -10.85 -11.74
N LEU A 72 -9.00 -10.62 -10.43
CA LEU A 72 -9.86 -11.27 -9.44
C LEU A 72 -11.28 -10.68 -9.47
N GLU A 73 -12.26 -11.51 -9.10
CA GLU A 73 -13.63 -11.07 -8.86
C GLU A 73 -13.65 -9.94 -7.82
N ALA A 74 -14.26 -8.81 -8.16
CA ALA A 74 -14.12 -7.56 -7.41
C ALA A 74 -14.59 -7.69 -5.95
N GLY A 75 -15.58 -8.55 -5.67
CA GLY A 75 -16.08 -8.81 -4.33
C GLY A 75 -15.09 -9.58 -3.45
N GLU A 76 -14.47 -10.62 -3.99
CA GLU A 76 -13.50 -11.45 -3.28
C GLU A 76 -12.19 -10.68 -3.05
N ALA A 77 -11.67 -10.04 -4.10
CA ALA A 77 -10.46 -9.22 -4.03
C ALA A 77 -10.57 -8.09 -3.00
N THR A 78 -11.76 -7.49 -2.89
CA THR A 78 -12.06 -6.44 -1.90
C THR A 78 -12.02 -6.96 -0.48
N LYS A 79 -12.72 -8.06 -0.22
CA LYS A 79 -12.81 -8.63 1.12
C LYS A 79 -11.41 -9.04 1.60
N ASP A 80 -10.68 -9.77 0.78
CA ASP A 80 -9.33 -10.23 1.10
C ASP A 80 -8.37 -9.08 1.35
N LEU A 81 -8.47 -7.99 0.57
CA LEU A 81 -7.66 -6.80 0.80
C LEU A 81 -7.99 -6.12 2.13
N LEU A 82 -9.28 -5.93 2.43
CA LEU A 82 -9.71 -5.28 3.68
C LEU A 82 -9.33 -6.12 4.90
N ASP A 83 -9.46 -7.44 4.83
CA ASP A 83 -9.06 -8.35 5.90
C ASP A 83 -7.54 -8.27 6.15
N LYS A 84 -6.73 -8.24 5.08
CA LYS A 84 -5.26 -8.05 5.19
C LYS A 84 -4.90 -6.69 5.77
N VAL A 85 -5.54 -5.61 5.32
CA VAL A 85 -5.33 -4.25 5.84
C VAL A 85 -5.64 -4.18 7.34
N ALA A 86 -6.81 -4.69 7.74
CA ALA A 86 -7.22 -4.72 9.14
C ALA A 86 -6.25 -5.57 10.00
N ALA A 87 -5.84 -6.73 9.50
CA ALA A 87 -4.88 -7.59 10.19
C ALA A 87 -3.54 -6.85 10.40
N CYS A 88 -2.98 -6.20 9.39
CA CYS A 88 -1.72 -5.46 9.52
C CYS A 88 -1.82 -4.29 10.50
N LEU A 89 -2.93 -3.55 10.49
CA LEU A 89 -3.11 -2.38 11.35
C LEU A 89 -3.40 -2.75 12.80
N HIS A 90 -4.09 -3.87 13.05
CA HIS A 90 -4.39 -4.34 14.41
C HIS A 90 -3.29 -5.23 15.02
N SER A 91 -2.41 -5.82 14.20
CA SER A 91 -1.31 -6.67 14.68
C SER A 91 -0.04 -5.90 15.02
N CYS A 92 -0.02 -4.58 14.84
CA CYS A 92 1.10 -3.72 15.23
C CYS A 92 0.76 -3.02 16.56
N PRO A 93 1.30 -3.47 17.71
CA PRO A 93 1.19 -2.69 18.94
C PRO A 93 2.02 -1.42 18.73
N VAL A 94 1.35 -0.27 18.75
CA VAL A 94 2.00 1.03 18.81
C VAL A 94 2.80 1.06 20.12
N ALA A 95 4.13 0.93 20.00
CA ALA A 95 5.08 1.22 21.08
C ALA A 95 5.32 2.73 21.17
#